data_AF-A0A0P6XR31-F1
#
_entry.id   AF-A0A0P6XR31-F1
#
_cell.length_a   1.000
_cell.length_b   1.000
_cell.length_c   1.000
_cell.angle_alpha   90.00
_cell.angle_beta   90.00
_cell.angle_gamma   90.00
#
_symmetry.space_group_name_H-M   'P 1'
#
loop_
_entity.id
_entity.type
_entity.pdbx_description
1 polymer ?
#
loop_
_entity_poly.entity_id
_entity_poly.type
_entity_poly.pdbx_seq_one_letter_code
_entity_poly.pdbx_strand_id
1 'polypeptide(L)' 'MTSSYFSFMIRIWKASAGEPPAWHASLEVPSTHETVYFQSVKDCLDYLRNLEKEDAEGSAENAKETG' A
#
# COMPACT_ATOMS: atom_id res chain seq x y z
N MET A 1 -10.69 21.81 -10.86
CA MET A 1 -10.77 20.60 -10.03
C MET A 1 -9.50 20.54 -9.22
N THR A 2 -9.59 20.64 -7.90
CA THR A 2 -8.44 20.43 -7.01
C THR A 2 -8.08 18.96 -7.08
N SER A 3 -6.89 18.62 -7.55
CA SER A 3 -6.37 17.26 -7.45
C SER A 3 -6.34 16.90 -5.96
N SER A 4 -7.26 16.06 -5.52
CA SER A 4 -7.26 15.56 -4.14
C SER A 4 -5.93 14.86 -3.93
N TYR A 5 -5.16 15.31 -2.94
CA TYR A 5 -3.86 14.72 -2.62
C TYR A 5 -4.07 13.25 -2.22
N PHE A 6 -3.74 12.34 -3.14
CA PHE A 6 -3.96 10.89 -2.99
C PHE A 6 -2.62 10.20 -2.76
N SER A 7 -2.07 10.38 -1.56
CA SER A 7 -0.82 9.76 -1.15
C SER A 7 -1.08 8.75 -0.03
N PHE A 8 -0.45 7.58 -0.13
CA PHE A 8 -0.35 6.69 1.01
C PHE A 8 0.59 7.25 2.07
N MET A 9 0.32 6.96 3.35
CA MET A 9 1.26 7.21 4.45
C MET A 9 1.93 5.89 4.85
N ILE A 10 3.26 5.82 4.73
CA ILE A 10 4.05 4.66 5.19
C ILE A 10 4.73 5.03 6.51
N ARG A 11 4.60 4.15 7.50
CA ARG A 11 5.37 4.22 8.76
C ARG A 11 6.27 3.00 8.84
N ILE A 12 7.52 3.19 9.25
CA ILE A 12 8.52 2.13 9.42
C ILE A 12 9.15 2.28 10.81
N TRP A 13 9.22 1.20 11.57
CA TRP A 13 9.79 1.21 12.91
C TRP A 13 10.50 -0.10 13.26
N LYS A 14 11.37 -0.05 14.26
CA LYS A 14 12.00 -1.26 14.82
C LYS A 14 11.08 -1.90 15.85
N ALA A 15 11.15 -3.22 15.94
CA ALA A 15 10.57 -3.99 17.04
C ALA A 15 11.00 -3.42 18.41
N SER A 16 10.13 -3.56 19.39
CA SER A 16 10.35 -2.99 20.72
C SER A 16 11.48 -3.71 21.46
N ALA A 17 12.06 -3.07 22.48
CA ALA A 17 13.06 -3.71 23.31
C ALA A 17 12.49 -4.98 23.97
N GLY A 18 13.13 -6.13 23.75
CA GLY A 18 12.67 -7.44 24.24
C GLY A 18 12.18 -8.40 23.15
N GLU A 19 11.98 -7.91 21.92
CA GLU A 19 11.67 -8.74 20.76
C GLU A 19 12.93 -9.03 19.91
N PRO A 20 12.91 -10.10 19.09
CA PRO A 20 13.94 -10.31 18.08
C PRO A 20 14.08 -9.06 17.19
N PRO A 21 15.31 -8.72 16.76
CA PRO A 21 15.53 -7.54 15.92
C PRO A 21 14.78 -7.67 14.60
N ALA A 22 13.68 -6.93 14.48
CA ALA A 22 12.84 -6.87 13.29
C ALA A 22 12.47 -5.42 12.95
N TRP A 23 12.17 -5.20 11.67
CA TRP A 23 11.62 -3.94 11.17
C TRP A 23 10.19 -4.18 10.71
N HIS A 24 9.26 -3.39 11.19
CA HIS A 24 7.85 -3.45 10.85
C HIS A 24 7.46 -2.26 9.98
N ALA A 25 6.31 -2.37 9.33
CA ALA A 25 5.74 -1.30 8.55
C ALA A 25 4.21 -1.24 8.69
N SER A 26 3.63 -0.08 8.43
CA SER A 26 2.19 0.09 8.20
C SER A 26 1.96 1.03 7.04
N LEU A 27 0.88 0.80 6.30
CA LEU A 27 0.43 1.63 5.20
C LEU A 27 -0.99 2.13 5.49
N GLU A 28 -1.20 3.44 5.42
CA GLU A 28 -2.53 4.04 5.48
C GLU A 28 -3.05 4.33 4.07
N VAL A 29 -4.25 3.83 3.77
CA VAL A 29 -4.91 3.98 2.47
C VAL A 29 -5.68 5.31 2.44
N PRO A 30 -5.41 6.23 1.49
CA PRO A 30 -5.99 7.58 1.51
C PRO A 30 -7.49 7.62 1.23
N SER A 31 -8.07 6.64 0.52
CA SER A 31 -9.51 6.59 0.23
C SER A 31 -10.35 6.11 1.42
N THR A 32 -9.81 5.23 2.25
CA THR A 32 -10.54 4.58 3.35
C THR A 32 -10.05 5.00 4.73
N HIS A 33 -8.87 5.62 4.82
CA HIS A 33 -8.11 5.85 6.04
C HIS A 33 -7.79 4.58 6.84
N GLU A 34 -7.97 3.40 6.24
CA GLU A 34 -7.62 2.13 6.87
C GLU A 34 -6.10 1.96 6.91
N THR A 35 -5.60 1.44 8.03
CA THR A 35 -4.19 1.13 8.21
C THR A 35 -3.96 -0.37 8.12
N VAL A 36 -3.14 -0.78 7.16
CA VAL A 36 -2.67 -2.15 6.99
C VAL A 36 -1.32 -2.30 7.69
N TYR A 37 -1.17 -3.33 8.52
CA TYR A 37 0.07 -3.60 9.26
C TYR A 37 0.83 -4.78 8.66
N PHE A 38 2.16 -4.64 8.61
CA PHE A 38 3.07 -5.63 8.03
C PHE A 38 4.14 -6.05 9.03
N GLN A 39 4.41 -7.36 9.08
CA GLN A 39 5.46 -7.92 9.92
C GLN A 39 6.85 -7.57 9.42
N SER A 40 7.01 -7.27 8.13
CA SER A 40 8.26 -6.78 7.55
C SER A 40 8.04 -5.63 6.55
N VAL A 41 9.09 -4.82 6.35
CA VAL A 41 9.10 -3.79 5.29
C VAL A 41 8.93 -4.42 3.90
N LYS A 42 9.47 -5.64 3.69
CA LYS A 42 9.35 -6.34 2.41
C LYS A 42 7.89 -6.65 2.08
N ASP A 43 7.12 -7.14 3.05
CA ASP A 43 5.71 -7.47 2.83
C ASP A 43 4.89 -6.22 2.46
N CYS A 44 5.20 -5.08 3.07
CA CYS A 44 4.59 -3.79 2.71
C CYS A 44 4.88 -3.39 1.26
N LEU A 45 6.12 -3.59 0.78
CA LEU A 45 6.50 -3.28 -0.60
C LEU A 45 5.88 -4.26 -1.60
N ASP A 46 5.80 -5.54 -1.26
CA ASP A 46 5.16 -6.55 -2.10
C ASP A 46 3.64 -6.28 -2.21
N TYR A 47 3.00 -5.80 -1.15
CA TYR A 47 1.62 -5.32 -1.18
C TYR A 47 1.44 -4.17 -2.18
N LEU A 48 2.29 -3.13 -2.12
CA LEU A 48 2.23 -2.00 -3.06
C LEU A 48 2.42 -2.42 -4.52
N ARG A 49 3.32 -3.37 -4.78
CA ARG A 49 3.52 -3.93 -6.13
C ARG A 49 2.32 -4.70 -6.65
N ASN A 50 1.55 -5.34 -5.77
CA ASN A 50 0.33 -6.03 -6.18
C ASN A 50 -0.78 -5.02 -6.49
N LEU A 51 -0.92 -3.96 -5.69
CA LEU A 51 -1.84 -2.86 -6.01
C LEU A 51 -1.53 -2.24 -7.39
N GLU A 52 -0.27 -2.00 -7.71
CA GLU A 52 0.15 -1.48 -9.02
C GLU A 52 -0.30 -2.40 -10.18
N LYS A 53 -0.25 -3.72 -9.99
CA LYS A 53 -0.71 -4.69 -10.98
C LYS A 53 -2.24 -4.71 -11.11
N GLU A 54 -2.95 -4.69 -9.99
CA GLU A 54 -4.41 -4.66 -9.96
C GLU A 54 -4.94 -3.39 -10.65
N ASP A 55 -4.32 -2.24 -10.39
CA ASP A 55 -4.65 -0.97 -11.07
C ASP A 55 -4.39 -1.05 -12.58
N ALA A 56 -3.29 -1.69 -13.00
CA ALA A 56 -2.97 -1.87 -14.41
C ALA A 56 -3.96 -2.80 -15.14
N GLU A 57 -4.41 -3.87 -14.48
CA GLU A 57 -5.37 -4.84 -15.02
C GLU A 57 -6.78 -4.24 -15.10
N GLY A 58 -7.26 -3.55 -14.06
CA GLY A 58 -8.58 -2.89 -14.05
C GLY A 58 -8.70 -1.71 -15.05
N SER A 59 -7.57 -1.09 -15.41
CA SER A 59 -7.53 -0.06 -16.45
C SER A 59 -7.61 -0.64 -17.87
N ALA A 60 -7.12 -1.87 -18.08
CA ALA A 60 -7.13 -2.54 -19.39
C ALA A 60 -8.51 -3.14 -19.73
N GLU A 61 -9.31 -3.50 -18.73
CA GLU A 61 -10.64 -4.09 -18.90
C GLU A 61 -11.68 -3.05 -19.33
N ASN A 62 -11.67 -1.85 -18.70
CA ASN A 62 -12.53 -0.73 -19.09
C ASN A 62 -12.27 -0.21 -20.52
N ALA A 63 -11.06 -0.40 -21.05
CA ALA A 63 -10.72 0.01 -22.42
C ALA A 63 -11.28 -0.92 -23.51
N LYS A 64 -11.75 -2.13 -23.16
CA LYS A 64 -12.32 -3.10 -24.12
C LYS A 64 -13.83 -3.01 -24.29
N GLU A 65 -14.57 -2.47 -23.32
CA GLU A 65 -16.04 -2.38 -23.38
C GLU A 65 -16.57 -1.13 -24.11
N THR A 66 -15.69 -0.25 -24.58
CA THR A 66 -16.05 0.96 -25.36
C THR A 66 -15.74 0.85 -26.86
N GLY A 67 -15.43 -0.35 -27.36
CA GLY A 67 -15.12 -0.64 -28.77
C GLY A 67 -16.28 -1.14 -29.61
#